data_AF-A0A847VRW0-F1
#
_entry.id   AF-A0A847VRW0-F1
#
_cell.length_a   1.000
_cell.length_b   1.000
_cell.length_c   1.000
_cell.angle_alpha   90.00
_cell.angle_beta   90.00
_cell.angle_gamma   90.00
#
_symmetry.space_group_name_H-M   'P 1'
#
loop_
_entity.id
_entity.type
_entity.pdbx_description
1 polymer ?
#
loop_
_entity_poly.entity_id
_entity_poly.type
_entity_poly.pdbx_seq_one_letter_code
_entity_poly.pdbx_strand_id
1 'polypeptide(L)'
;MFRVNDKVKVIDTGKKGIVVSYDEIEEEVYEVEVKIDGKVEKYLSYDLIREGPLILSVDDLKNIFRYSIDYFTLVFAGQDYEDDQMEKMLNDFEFKKQYTPTLDDIIALMMNLKVKKARVIDFNRWKFVVSILLKECYLNQFDISTLNFDYLLFKNPGDIAEFVFEYLHSQKIESEEYDEELLDDLFDLDNIIKEIQIVKENYKKELLDREYSDQTMRNLLLYVSENNLISKLYYPYDEIFKKFVEILVEKDDNIGLDVLGYSVYGGNELFECDWKKAQEIFEKLYARTGDPNYANTLGYIYYFGRANNGISQDDLAFKYFSIGAAAGNYESLYKLADMFIAGRAVVKNREIGEGIYYDLFIENKEMFEAGFFECKFADIAYRVGTTYLDGENSEYISAYYYFLMAKFAIEKRIEHFDYYGDEVVKKNIEEAIKKCQEQLEIPLRKNVFVPEPFVVNDLLDNDYHVDVTFRQLKNNKVKIIFKRVVKGKKEQPEKILFPFFDFHDCILTDEFIMYAENVVELSKEKEFRITHYEMIEDGFIKFLYFDNCVGHIVCDGFRFKNFVKG
;
A
#
# COMPACT_ATOMS: atom_id res chain seq x y z
N MET A 1 -16.31 41.27 38.32
CA MET A 1 -15.66 41.78 37.09
C MET A 1 -14.23 42.17 37.45
N PHE A 2 -13.25 41.36 37.03
CA PHE A 2 -11.85 41.52 37.43
C PHE A 2 -11.05 42.12 36.28
N ARG A 3 -10.20 43.10 36.56
CA ARG A 3 -9.37 43.76 35.54
C ARG A 3 -7.99 43.12 35.48
N VAL A 4 -7.48 42.93 34.27
CA VAL A 4 -6.30 42.16 33.85
C VAL A 4 -4.95 42.46 34.55
N ASN A 5 -4.86 43.43 35.45
CA ASN A 5 -3.62 43.75 36.17
C ASN A 5 -3.61 43.32 37.64
N ASP A 6 -4.72 42.81 38.16
CA ASP A 6 -4.73 42.22 39.49
C ASP A 6 -3.99 40.88 39.41
N LYS A 7 -3.10 40.58 40.37
CA LYS A 7 -2.42 39.27 40.46
C LYS A 7 -3.40 38.21 40.95
N VAL A 8 -4.43 37.94 40.15
CA VAL A 8 -5.49 36.99 40.39
C VAL A 8 -4.91 35.60 40.21
N LYS A 9 -4.74 34.85 41.31
CA LYS A 9 -4.34 33.44 41.27
C LYS A 9 -5.46 32.59 41.82
N VAL A 10 -6.04 31.72 40.98
CA VAL A 10 -6.94 30.65 41.46
C VAL A 10 -6.09 29.70 42.31
N ILE A 11 -6.53 29.44 43.54
CA ILE A 11 -5.78 28.60 44.49
C ILE A 11 -6.46 27.27 44.79
N ASP A 12 -7.79 27.16 44.61
CA ASP A 12 -8.57 25.93 44.81
C ASP A 12 -9.92 26.02 44.08
N THR A 13 -10.47 24.87 43.67
CA THR A 13 -11.79 24.74 43.02
C THR A 13 -12.57 23.58 43.62
N GLY A 14 -13.80 23.85 44.09
CA GLY A 14 -14.70 22.85 44.67
C GLY A 14 -16.02 22.75 43.91
N LYS A 15 -16.34 21.57 43.35
CA LYS A 15 -17.60 21.30 42.65
C LYS A 15 -18.78 21.40 43.63
N LYS A 16 -19.77 22.25 43.33
CA LYS A 16 -20.94 22.48 44.22
C LYS A 16 -22.27 21.95 43.70
N GLY A 17 -22.43 21.75 42.39
CA GLY A 17 -23.67 21.22 41.81
C GLY A 17 -23.85 21.56 40.33
N ILE A 18 -25.05 21.32 39.80
CA ILE A 18 -25.49 21.65 38.44
C ILE A 18 -26.52 22.79 38.53
N VAL A 19 -26.35 23.82 37.70
CA VAL A 19 -27.37 24.85 37.46
C VAL A 19 -27.99 24.60 36.10
N VAL A 20 -29.32 24.47 36.08
CA VAL A 20 -30.10 24.38 34.84
C VAL A 20 -30.44 25.81 34.42
N SER A 21 -29.88 26.26 33.30
CA SER A 21 -30.23 27.56 32.71
C SER A 21 -31.62 27.51 32.05
N TYR A 22 -32.20 28.67 31.72
CA TYR A 22 -33.51 28.75 31.05
C TYR A 22 -33.53 28.08 29.66
N ASP A 23 -32.36 27.75 29.11
CA ASP A 23 -32.18 27.13 27.79
C ASP A 23 -31.77 25.64 27.87
N GLU A 24 -32.07 24.95 28.98
CA GLU A 24 -31.84 23.50 29.21
C GLU A 24 -30.36 23.04 29.22
N ILE A 25 -29.40 23.95 29.23
CA ILE A 25 -27.98 23.61 29.42
C ILE A 25 -27.71 23.41 30.92
N GLU A 26 -27.29 22.20 31.29
CA GLU A 26 -26.79 21.87 32.62
C GLU A 26 -25.36 22.40 32.77
N GLU A 27 -25.17 23.53 33.44
CA GLU A 27 -23.84 24.08 33.72
C GLU A 27 -23.36 23.66 35.11
N GLU A 28 -22.18 23.06 35.19
CA GLU A 28 -21.57 22.71 36.47
C GLU A 28 -21.03 23.97 37.17
N VAL A 29 -21.45 24.18 38.43
CA VAL A 29 -21.04 25.34 39.22
C VAL A 29 -19.96 24.98 40.22
N TYR A 30 -18.89 25.78 40.20
CA TYR A 30 -17.71 25.65 41.03
C TYR A 30 -17.60 26.82 42.00
N GLU A 31 -17.23 26.54 43.25
CA GLU A 31 -16.69 27.58 44.14
C GLU A 31 -15.19 27.74 43.85
N VAL A 32 -14.78 28.99 43.67
CA VAL A 32 -13.44 29.36 43.22
C VAL A 32 -12.80 30.22 44.28
N GLU A 33 -11.69 29.76 44.83
CA GLU A 33 -10.85 30.58 45.69
C GLU A 33 -9.85 31.36 44.86
N VAL A 34 -9.94 32.68 44.95
CA VAL A 34 -9.17 33.62 44.15
C VAL A 34 -8.31 34.46 45.09
N LYS A 35 -7.00 34.49 44.84
CA LYS A 35 -6.07 35.35 45.57
C LYS A 35 -5.86 36.67 44.83
N ILE A 36 -6.19 37.79 45.47
CA ILE A 36 -6.06 39.16 44.95
C ILE A 36 -5.28 39.98 45.98
N ASP A 37 -4.14 40.56 45.57
CA ASP A 37 -3.28 41.39 46.44
C ASP A 37 -2.96 40.76 47.82
N GLY A 38 -2.83 39.44 47.86
CA GLY A 38 -2.49 38.69 49.07
C GLY A 38 -3.69 38.23 49.91
N LYS A 39 -4.93 38.64 49.56
CA LYS A 39 -6.17 38.18 50.19
C LYS A 39 -6.82 37.07 49.38
N VAL A 40 -7.44 36.10 50.06
CA VAL A 40 -8.20 35.02 49.43
C VAL A 40 -9.69 35.36 49.52
N GLU A 41 -10.36 35.33 48.39
CA GLU A 41 -11.79 35.60 48.25
C GLU A 41 -12.47 34.43 47.50
N LYS A 42 -13.74 34.15 47.80
CA LYS A 42 -14.52 33.06 47.22
C LYS A 42 -15.54 33.61 46.25
N TYR A 43 -15.59 33.04 45.05
CA TYR A 43 -16.54 33.39 44.00
C TYR A 43 -17.20 32.12 43.46
N LEU A 44 -18.36 32.25 42.83
CA LEU A 44 -18.92 31.19 42.00
C LEU A 44 -18.41 31.35 40.57
N SER A 45 -18.20 30.23 39.87
CA SER A 45 -17.66 30.18 38.51
C SER A 45 -18.25 31.23 37.57
N TYR A 46 -19.58 31.30 37.50
CA TYR A 46 -20.31 32.20 36.60
C TYR A 46 -20.18 33.70 36.94
N ASP A 47 -19.72 34.06 38.15
CA ASP A 47 -19.53 35.46 38.57
C ASP A 47 -18.17 36.04 38.09
N LEU A 48 -17.30 35.18 37.56
CA LEU A 48 -15.97 35.55 37.08
C LEU A 48 -16.04 35.91 35.58
N ILE A 49 -15.73 37.15 35.24
CA ILE A 49 -15.57 37.61 33.85
C ILE A 49 -14.18 38.26 33.72
N ARG A 50 -13.40 37.78 32.73
CA ARG A 50 -12.07 38.31 32.39
C ARG A 50 -12.19 39.45 31.38
N GLU A 51 -11.64 40.62 31.70
CA GLU A 51 -11.53 41.75 30.76
C GLU A 51 -10.10 41.88 30.21
N GLY A 52 -9.81 41.31 29.03
CA GLY A 52 -8.56 41.50 28.27
C GLY A 52 -7.70 40.24 28.09
N PRO A 53 -6.50 40.35 27.50
CA PRO A 53 -5.66 39.20 27.18
C PRO A 53 -5.06 38.52 28.43
N LEU A 54 -4.90 37.19 28.39
CA LEU A 54 -4.21 36.45 29.45
C LEU A 54 -2.71 36.46 29.19
N ILE A 55 -1.97 37.00 30.16
CA ILE A 55 -0.53 37.14 30.06
C ILE A 55 0.15 35.95 30.76
N LEU A 56 0.62 34.99 29.98
CA LEU A 56 1.27 33.78 30.50
C LEU A 56 2.77 33.99 30.72
N SER A 57 3.27 33.54 31.86
CA SER A 57 4.72 33.43 32.11
C SER A 57 5.28 32.14 31.50
N VAL A 58 6.61 32.04 31.39
CA VAL A 58 7.28 30.80 30.94
C VAL A 58 6.97 29.62 31.86
N ASP A 59 6.85 29.86 33.17
CA ASP A 59 6.48 28.81 34.12
C ASP A 59 5.03 28.36 33.93
N ASP A 60 4.13 29.27 33.58
CA ASP A 60 2.73 28.92 33.27
C ASP A 60 2.68 28.06 32.00
N LEU A 61 3.35 28.48 30.92
CA LEU A 61 3.46 27.71 29.67
C LEU A 61 4.03 26.32 29.90
N LYS A 62 5.08 26.22 30.71
CA LYS A 62 5.69 24.94 31.10
C LYS A 62 4.74 24.04 31.87
N ASN A 63 4.00 24.60 32.83
CA ASN A 63 3.04 23.83 33.61
C ASN A 63 1.83 23.39 32.79
N ILE A 64 1.40 24.21 31.83
CA ILE A 64 0.36 23.85 30.88
C ILE A 64 0.85 22.71 29.98
N PHE A 65 2.02 22.86 29.35
CA PHE A 65 2.59 21.83 28.48
C PHE A 65 2.73 20.49 29.20
N ARG A 66 3.20 20.49 30.45
CA ARG A 66 3.40 19.28 31.24
C ARG A 66 2.09 18.65 31.74
N TYR A 67 0.92 19.21 31.46
CA TYR A 67 -0.35 18.77 32.07
C TYR A 67 -0.28 18.79 33.61
N SER A 68 0.46 19.73 34.19
CA SER A 68 0.70 19.80 35.64
C SER A 68 -0.44 20.50 36.38
N ILE A 69 -1.12 21.44 35.74
CA ILE A 69 -2.29 22.13 36.31
C ILE A 69 -3.58 21.50 35.78
N ASP A 70 -4.69 21.81 36.43
CA ASP A 70 -6.03 21.35 36.01
C ASP A 70 -6.64 22.31 34.97
N TYR A 71 -7.48 21.80 34.07
CA TYR A 71 -8.15 22.60 33.02
C TYR A 71 -8.90 23.80 33.59
N PHE A 72 -9.62 23.59 34.68
CA PHE A 72 -10.41 24.63 35.35
C PHE A 72 -9.55 25.63 36.13
N THR A 73 -8.25 25.35 36.31
CA THR A 73 -7.28 26.32 36.87
C THR A 73 -6.76 27.26 35.78
N LEU A 74 -6.68 26.79 34.53
CA LEU A 74 -6.23 27.57 33.37
C LEU A 74 -7.36 28.42 32.77
N VAL A 75 -8.50 27.78 32.54
CA VAL A 75 -9.75 28.41 32.11
C VAL A 75 -10.51 28.68 33.40
N PHE A 76 -10.57 29.94 33.83
CA PHE A 76 -11.23 30.32 35.09
C PHE A 76 -12.57 29.57 35.21
N ALA A 77 -12.67 28.80 36.29
CA ALA A 77 -13.77 27.96 36.71
C ALA A 77 -15.12 28.19 36.00
N GLY A 78 -15.62 27.13 35.35
CA GLY A 78 -17.02 26.90 35.06
C GLY A 78 -17.68 27.75 33.99
N GLN A 79 -16.92 28.27 33.03
CA GLN A 79 -17.48 28.58 31.71
C GLN A 79 -17.09 27.44 30.78
N ASP A 80 -18.04 26.55 30.46
CA ASP A 80 -17.94 25.73 29.26
C ASP A 80 -18.09 26.71 28.10
N TYR A 81 -16.97 27.09 27.51
CA TYR A 81 -16.99 27.88 26.30
C TYR A 81 -17.40 26.97 25.14
N GLU A 82 -18.38 27.40 24.36
CA GLU A 82 -18.54 26.87 23.00
C GLU A 82 -17.21 27.04 22.23
N ASP A 83 -16.92 26.14 21.29
CA ASP A 83 -15.63 26.06 20.59
C ASP A 83 -15.16 27.42 20.02
N ASP A 84 -16.10 28.24 19.55
CA ASP A 84 -15.87 29.57 18.97
C ASP A 84 -15.44 30.62 20.02
N GLN A 85 -15.91 30.49 21.26
CA GLN A 85 -15.50 31.35 22.37
C GLN A 85 -14.15 30.94 22.95
N MET A 86 -13.86 29.63 22.96
CA MET A 86 -12.54 29.10 23.30
C MET A 86 -11.47 29.59 22.32
N GLU A 87 -11.70 29.48 21.01
CA GLU A 87 -10.77 29.99 20.00
C GLU A 87 -10.51 31.49 20.18
N LYS A 88 -11.57 32.28 20.45
CA LYS A 88 -11.45 33.72 20.71
C LYS A 88 -10.66 34.04 21.98
N MET A 89 -10.86 33.29 23.07
CA MET A 89 -10.12 33.48 24.33
C MET A 89 -8.63 33.15 24.17
N LEU A 90 -8.30 32.11 23.41
CA LEU A 90 -6.92 31.65 23.17
C LEU A 90 -6.17 32.57 22.19
N ASN A 91 -6.88 33.22 21.26
CA ASN A 91 -6.33 34.30 20.41
C ASN A 91 -5.95 35.56 21.20
N ASP A 92 -6.48 35.73 22.41
CA ASP A 92 -6.16 36.82 23.33
C ASP A 92 -5.02 36.45 24.31
N PHE A 93 -4.06 35.60 23.92
CA PHE A 93 -2.86 35.36 24.72
C PHE A 93 -1.72 36.33 24.40
N GLU A 94 -1.13 36.92 25.44
CA GLU A 94 0.12 37.68 25.31
C GLU A 94 1.30 36.88 25.90
N PHE A 95 2.20 36.44 25.02
CA PHE A 95 3.39 35.71 25.42
C PHE A 95 4.51 36.67 25.81
N LYS A 96 4.84 36.75 27.11
CA LYS A 96 5.93 37.61 27.61
C LYS A 96 7.32 37.19 27.09
N LYS A 97 7.53 35.91 26.77
CA LYS A 97 8.77 35.31 26.24
C LYS A 97 8.46 33.99 25.50
N GLN A 98 9.34 33.58 24.60
CA GLN A 98 9.28 32.29 23.93
C GLN A 98 9.63 31.14 24.91
N TYR A 99 8.85 30.05 24.88
CA TYR A 99 9.08 28.83 25.65
C TYR A 99 9.29 27.67 24.69
N THR A 100 10.42 26.97 24.82
CA THR A 100 10.75 25.76 24.06
C THR A 100 10.73 24.58 25.03
N PRO A 101 9.75 23.68 24.95
CA PRO A 101 9.73 22.49 25.78
C PRO A 101 10.92 21.57 25.47
N THR A 102 11.35 20.82 26.47
CA THR A 102 12.44 19.86 26.42
C THR A 102 11.90 18.43 26.46
N LEU A 103 12.74 17.43 26.19
CA LEU A 103 12.32 16.03 26.40
C LEU A 103 11.89 15.76 27.86
N ASP A 104 12.47 16.45 28.84
CA ASP A 104 12.03 16.35 30.24
C ASP A 104 10.62 16.90 30.45
N ASP A 105 10.22 17.89 29.64
CA ASP A 105 8.85 18.39 29.66
C ASP A 105 7.89 17.36 29.03
N ILE A 106 8.29 16.66 27.95
CA ILE A 106 7.48 15.60 27.32
C ILE A 106 7.35 14.40 28.26
N ILE A 107 8.44 13.97 28.90
CA ILE A 107 8.40 12.91 29.92
C ILE A 107 7.45 13.31 31.05
N ALA A 108 7.55 14.55 31.54
CA ALA A 108 6.66 15.04 32.58
C ALA A 108 5.18 15.09 32.13
N LEU A 109 4.91 15.45 30.88
CA LEU A 109 3.57 15.35 30.29
C LEU A 109 3.05 13.91 30.35
N MET A 110 3.80 12.94 29.81
CA MET A 110 3.40 11.53 29.82
C MET A 110 3.17 11.00 31.25
N MET A 111 4.09 11.30 32.17
CA MET A 111 3.98 10.92 33.58
C MET A 111 2.74 11.56 34.25
N ASN A 112 2.44 12.82 33.96
CA ASN A 112 1.29 13.50 34.55
C ASN A 112 -0.03 12.98 33.99
N LEU A 113 -0.11 12.68 32.68
CA LEU A 113 -1.29 12.02 32.09
C LEU A 113 -1.57 10.69 32.79
N LYS A 114 -0.52 9.90 33.02
CA LYS A 114 -0.61 8.63 33.75
C LYS A 114 -1.03 8.81 35.21
N VAL A 115 -0.32 9.64 35.97
CA VAL A 115 -0.56 9.84 37.41
C VAL A 115 -1.96 10.40 37.67
N LYS A 116 -2.44 11.30 36.80
CA LYS A 116 -3.78 11.88 36.88
C LYS A 116 -4.87 10.95 36.33
N LYS A 117 -4.51 9.80 35.74
CA LYS A 117 -5.43 8.90 35.04
C LYS A 117 -6.29 9.67 34.03
N ALA A 118 -5.62 10.43 33.17
CA ALA A 118 -6.28 11.25 32.17
C ALA A 118 -7.08 10.35 31.20
N ARG A 119 -8.39 10.60 31.09
CA ARG A 119 -9.23 10.02 30.04
C ARG A 119 -9.07 10.77 28.74
N VAL A 120 -9.39 10.13 27.62
CA VAL A 120 -9.34 10.76 26.29
C VAL A 120 -10.19 12.01 26.24
N ILE A 121 -11.42 12.00 26.78
CA ILE A 121 -12.31 13.18 26.79
C ILE A 121 -11.72 14.36 27.57
N ASP A 122 -11.12 14.07 28.72
CA ASP A 122 -10.49 15.09 29.58
C ASP A 122 -9.23 15.66 28.92
N PHE A 123 -8.48 14.80 28.19
CA PHE A 123 -7.35 15.23 27.40
C PHE A 123 -7.78 16.00 26.15
N ASN A 124 -8.86 15.66 25.46
CA ASN A 124 -9.31 16.34 24.24
C ASN A 124 -9.69 17.81 24.50
N ARG A 125 -10.33 18.08 25.64
CA ARG A 125 -10.57 19.47 26.12
C ARG A 125 -9.26 20.24 26.30
N TRP A 126 -8.24 19.55 26.78
CA TRP A 126 -6.90 20.09 26.99
C TRP A 126 -6.07 20.14 25.70
N LYS A 127 -6.33 19.22 24.76
CA LYS A 127 -5.61 19.02 23.50
C LYS A 127 -5.69 20.27 22.67
N PHE A 128 -6.85 20.92 22.54
CA PHE A 128 -6.97 22.18 21.80
C PHE A 128 -6.04 23.29 22.33
N VAL A 129 -5.98 23.45 23.66
CA VAL A 129 -5.08 24.41 24.31
C VAL A 129 -3.62 24.04 24.07
N VAL A 130 -3.28 22.75 24.21
CA VAL A 130 -1.94 22.23 23.96
C VAL A 130 -1.57 22.40 22.49
N SER A 131 -2.41 22.04 21.54
CA SER A 131 -2.19 22.16 20.09
C SER A 131 -1.99 23.63 19.67
N ILE A 132 -2.71 24.59 20.26
CA ILE A 132 -2.47 26.02 20.01
C ILE A 132 -1.12 26.45 20.58
N LEU A 133 -0.83 26.08 21.84
CA LEU A 133 0.48 26.36 22.43
C LEU A 133 1.62 25.67 21.67
N LEU A 134 1.40 24.48 21.14
CA LEU A 134 2.33 23.73 20.31
C LEU A 134 2.50 24.42 18.94
N LYS A 135 1.43 24.84 18.29
CA LYS A 135 1.48 25.51 16.99
C LYS A 135 2.21 26.86 17.07
N GLU A 136 1.94 27.64 18.12
CA GLU A 136 2.53 28.97 18.31
C GLU A 136 3.93 28.93 18.96
N CYS A 137 4.23 27.95 19.83
CA CYS A 137 5.51 27.88 20.55
C CYS A 137 6.46 26.73 20.14
N TYR A 138 5.97 25.66 19.52
CA TYR A 138 6.69 24.37 19.41
C TYR A 138 7.17 24.01 18.01
N LEU A 139 6.27 23.97 17.02
CA LEU A 139 6.55 23.34 15.72
C LEU A 139 7.54 24.12 14.83
N ASN A 140 7.72 25.42 15.09
CA ASN A 140 8.67 26.23 14.32
C ASN A 140 10.11 26.18 14.86
N GLN A 141 10.41 25.36 15.88
CA GLN A 141 11.69 25.42 16.61
C GLN A 141 12.48 24.12 16.66
N PHE A 142 11.85 22.97 16.43
CA PHE A 142 12.55 21.70 16.41
C PHE A 142 13.12 21.43 15.02
N ASP A 143 14.38 20.98 14.99
CA ASP A 143 14.93 20.38 13.79
C ASP A 143 14.33 18.98 13.66
N ILE A 144 13.48 18.80 12.65
CA ILE A 144 12.83 17.54 12.32
C ILE A 144 13.51 17.00 11.07
N SER A 145 13.86 15.73 11.15
CA SER A 145 14.51 15.01 10.08
C SER A 145 13.57 14.89 8.87
N THR A 146 14.00 15.39 7.72
CA THR A 146 13.26 15.25 6.46
C THR A 146 13.49 13.91 5.76
N LEU A 147 14.54 13.18 6.18
CA LEU A 147 14.86 11.84 5.68
C LEU A 147 14.20 10.78 6.56
N ASN A 148 13.42 9.88 5.95
CA ASN A 148 12.65 8.86 6.67
C ASN A 148 13.51 8.01 7.62
N PHE A 149 14.75 7.68 7.27
CA PHE A 149 15.63 6.91 8.17
C PHE A 149 16.11 7.70 9.38
N ASP A 150 16.45 8.98 9.20
CA ASP A 150 16.88 9.84 10.31
C ASP A 150 15.72 10.04 11.30
N TYR A 151 14.50 10.22 10.78
CA TYR A 151 13.28 10.34 11.57
C TYR A 151 12.99 9.06 12.37
N LEU A 152 13.00 7.90 11.70
CA LEU A 152 12.77 6.59 12.34
C LEU A 152 13.80 6.24 13.41
N LEU A 153 15.02 6.77 13.30
CA LEU A 153 16.10 6.58 14.28
C LEU A 153 16.14 7.68 15.35
N PHE A 154 15.16 8.58 15.35
CA PHE A 154 15.06 9.75 16.23
C PHE A 154 16.38 10.51 16.31
N LYS A 155 16.93 10.88 15.14
CA LYS A 155 18.22 11.58 15.04
C LYS A 155 18.24 12.83 15.90
N ASN A 156 17.15 13.60 15.83
CA ASN A 156 16.97 14.87 16.48
C ASN A 156 15.91 14.81 17.60
N PRO A 157 15.94 15.75 18.56
CA PRO A 157 14.86 15.98 19.51
C PRO A 157 13.49 16.22 18.91
N GLY A 158 13.45 16.79 17.70
CA GLY A 158 12.20 17.02 16.98
C GLY A 158 11.50 15.74 16.59
N ASP A 159 12.25 14.71 16.21
CA ASP A 159 11.70 13.47 15.66
C ASP A 159 10.87 12.71 16.71
N ILE A 160 11.42 12.51 17.91
CA ILE A 160 10.70 11.83 19.00
C ILE A 160 9.55 12.69 19.54
N ALA A 161 9.71 14.01 19.52
CA ALA A 161 8.65 14.92 19.89
C ALA A 161 7.46 14.82 18.94
N GLU A 162 7.71 14.93 17.63
CA GLU A 162 6.69 14.81 16.59
C GLU A 162 6.01 13.45 16.66
N PHE A 163 6.77 12.35 16.77
CA PHE A 163 6.24 11.01 16.97
C PHE A 163 5.25 10.95 18.15
N VAL A 164 5.61 11.46 19.33
CA VAL A 164 4.70 11.49 20.49
C VAL A 164 3.45 12.30 20.20
N PHE A 165 3.57 13.45 19.53
CA PHE A 165 2.42 14.28 19.21
C PHE A 165 1.51 13.66 18.15
N GLU A 166 2.04 12.96 17.15
CA GLU A 166 1.23 12.20 16.19
C GLU A 166 0.38 11.15 16.90
N TYR A 167 0.92 10.45 17.90
CA TYR A 167 0.14 9.53 18.73
C TYR A 167 -0.98 10.25 19.48
N LEU A 168 -0.68 11.41 20.08
CA LEU A 168 -1.65 12.25 20.80
C LEU A 168 -2.68 12.93 19.88
N HIS A 169 -2.46 12.94 18.56
CA HIS A 169 -3.39 13.42 17.54
C HIS A 169 -3.95 12.28 16.67
N SER A 170 -3.78 11.03 17.10
CA SER A 170 -4.28 9.89 16.33
C SER A 170 -5.80 9.85 16.28
N GLN A 171 -6.34 9.20 15.25
CA GLN A 171 -7.80 9.03 15.07
C GLN A 171 -8.48 8.37 16.29
N LYS A 172 -7.76 7.53 17.04
CA LYS A 172 -8.29 6.93 18.27
C LYS A 172 -8.65 7.99 19.31
N ILE A 173 -7.80 9.01 19.47
CA ILE A 173 -8.09 10.11 20.39
C ILE A 173 -9.23 10.99 19.86
N GLU A 174 -9.39 11.11 18.55
CA GLU A 174 -10.44 11.94 17.95
C GLU A 174 -11.80 11.25 17.87
N SER A 175 -11.87 9.96 18.18
CA SER A 175 -13.11 9.18 18.15
C SER A 175 -13.77 9.16 19.51
N GLU A 176 -15.05 9.55 19.56
CA GLU A 176 -15.93 9.50 20.74
C GLU A 176 -16.02 8.08 21.34
N GLU A 177 -15.71 7.04 20.55
CA GLU A 177 -15.67 5.64 21.01
C GLU A 177 -14.72 5.44 22.20
N TYR A 178 -13.61 6.20 22.25
CA TYR A 178 -12.55 6.03 23.24
C TYR A 178 -12.58 7.08 24.34
N ASP A 179 -13.59 7.95 24.40
CA ASP A 179 -13.64 9.11 25.29
C ASP A 179 -13.43 8.77 26.77
N GLU A 180 -13.99 7.63 27.21
CA GLU A 180 -13.90 7.16 28.59
C GLU A 180 -12.64 6.32 28.88
N GLU A 181 -11.86 5.97 27.86
CA GLU A 181 -10.63 5.19 28.05
C GLU A 181 -9.50 6.06 28.63
N LEU A 182 -8.62 5.43 29.42
CA LEU A 182 -7.42 6.07 29.92
C LEU A 182 -6.36 6.13 28.82
N LEU A 183 -5.66 7.25 28.71
CA LEU A 183 -4.55 7.40 27.75
C LEU A 183 -3.44 6.37 27.99
N ASP A 184 -3.21 5.94 29.24
CA ASP A 184 -2.23 4.91 29.58
C ASP A 184 -2.60 3.54 29.00
N ASP A 185 -3.89 3.21 29.00
CA ASP A 185 -4.41 1.95 28.45
C ASP A 185 -4.34 1.94 26.92
N LEU A 186 -4.51 3.10 26.28
CA LEU A 186 -4.49 3.25 24.83
C LEU A 186 -3.08 3.23 24.22
N PHE A 187 -2.11 3.85 24.88
CA PHE A 187 -0.82 4.18 24.27
C PHE A 187 0.40 3.60 24.97
N ASP A 188 0.24 2.87 26.08
CA ASP A 188 1.34 2.32 26.87
C ASP A 188 2.39 3.41 27.16
N LEU A 189 2.00 4.36 28.01
CA LEU A 189 2.84 5.55 28.26
C LEU A 189 4.18 5.17 28.90
N ASP A 190 4.28 4.01 29.57
CA ASP A 190 5.55 3.52 30.11
C ASP A 190 6.56 3.22 29.00
N ASN A 191 6.13 2.56 27.93
CA ASN A 191 7.00 2.31 26.78
C ASN A 191 7.38 3.60 26.04
N ILE A 192 6.44 4.55 25.90
CA ILE A 192 6.74 5.87 25.32
C ILE A 192 7.75 6.63 26.19
N ILE A 193 7.57 6.68 27.51
CA ILE A 193 8.51 7.33 28.44
C ILE A 193 9.90 6.69 28.31
N LYS A 194 9.97 5.36 28.25
CA LYS A 194 11.21 4.62 28.07
C LYS A 194 11.89 4.95 26.75
N GLU A 195 11.14 5.07 25.65
CA GLU A 195 11.67 5.50 24.36
C GLU A 195 12.30 6.89 24.46
N ILE A 196 11.57 7.86 25.02
CA ILE A 196 12.05 9.24 25.16
C ILE A 196 13.34 9.27 26.01
N GLN A 197 13.42 8.44 27.08
CA GLN A 197 14.62 8.34 27.91
C GLN A 197 15.82 7.78 27.13
N ILE A 198 15.64 6.71 26.36
CA ILE A 198 16.69 6.14 25.50
C ILE A 198 17.19 7.19 24.51
N VAL A 199 16.27 7.85 23.79
CA VAL A 199 16.61 8.88 22.81
C VAL A 199 17.34 10.06 23.47
N LYS A 200 16.91 10.48 24.67
CA LYS A 200 17.57 11.55 25.44
C LYS A 200 19.03 11.23 25.75
N GLU A 201 19.33 9.99 26.11
CA GLU A 201 20.69 9.54 26.42
C GLU A 201 21.57 9.40 25.16
N ASN A 202 20.93 9.23 24.00
CA ASN A 202 21.59 9.03 22.71
C ASN A 202 22.08 10.29 22.01
N TYR A 203 21.58 11.49 22.32
CA TYR A 203 21.89 12.69 21.51
C TYR A 203 23.36 13.08 21.43
N LYS A 204 24.19 12.60 22.36
CA LYS A 204 25.63 12.83 22.34
C LYS A 204 26.41 11.73 21.63
N LYS A 205 25.73 10.69 21.16
CA LYS A 205 26.31 9.51 20.50
C LYS A 205 26.04 9.58 18.99
N GLU A 206 27.02 9.14 18.21
CA GLU A 206 26.84 8.85 16.79
C GLU A 206 25.81 7.74 16.59
N LEU A 207 25.09 7.73 15.46
CA LEU A 207 23.95 6.82 15.24
C LEU A 207 24.29 5.34 15.50
N LEU A 208 25.47 4.87 15.08
CA LEU A 208 25.89 3.47 15.28
C LEU A 208 26.12 3.10 16.76
N ASP A 209 26.50 4.08 17.58
CA ASP A 209 26.81 3.92 19.01
C ASP A 209 25.59 4.12 19.90
N ARG A 210 24.45 4.54 19.33
CA ARG A 210 23.19 4.71 20.05
C ARG A 210 22.60 3.36 20.48
N GLU A 211 21.86 3.43 21.58
CA GLU A 211 21.01 2.33 22.04
C GLU A 211 19.61 2.54 21.47
N TYR A 212 18.93 1.47 21.06
CA TYR A 212 17.60 1.57 20.49
C TYR A 212 16.65 0.66 21.24
N SER A 213 15.38 1.05 21.34
CA SER A 213 14.37 0.13 21.84
C SER A 213 14.07 -0.95 20.80
N ASP A 214 13.47 -2.05 21.26
CA ASP A 214 13.03 -3.12 20.36
C ASP A 214 11.95 -2.63 19.39
N GLN A 215 11.11 -1.67 19.79
CA GLN A 215 10.08 -1.11 18.91
C GLN A 215 10.70 -0.29 17.78
N THR A 216 11.67 0.57 18.09
CA THR A 216 12.38 1.37 17.10
C THR A 216 13.14 0.49 16.10
N MET A 217 13.77 -0.59 16.60
CA MET A 217 14.39 -1.59 15.72
C MET A 217 13.38 -2.23 14.78
N ARG A 218 12.24 -2.73 15.30
CA ARG A 218 11.19 -3.35 14.49
C ARG A 218 10.62 -2.39 13.44
N ASN A 219 10.33 -1.15 13.82
CA ASN A 219 9.79 -0.14 12.92
C ASN A 219 10.73 0.12 11.74
N LEU A 220 12.03 0.26 11.99
CA LEU A 220 13.01 0.42 10.92
C LEU A 220 13.05 -0.82 10.01
N LEU A 221 13.09 -2.02 10.59
CA LEU A 221 13.15 -3.26 9.81
C LEU A 221 11.91 -3.44 8.92
N LEU A 222 10.72 -3.20 9.46
CA LEU A 222 9.45 -3.24 8.71
C LEU A 222 9.45 -2.19 7.60
N TYR A 223 9.79 -0.94 7.91
CA TYR A 223 9.82 0.13 6.92
C TYR A 223 10.76 -0.21 5.76
N VAL A 224 11.96 -0.72 6.03
CA VAL A 224 12.93 -1.09 4.99
C VAL A 224 12.44 -2.28 4.15
N SER A 225 11.88 -3.31 4.80
CA SER A 225 11.46 -4.54 4.13
C SER A 225 10.20 -4.34 3.29
N GLU A 226 9.15 -3.71 3.83
CA GLU A 226 7.89 -3.44 3.15
C GLU A 226 8.05 -2.52 1.93
N ASN A 227 9.05 -1.62 1.96
CA ASN A 227 9.33 -0.69 0.88
C ASN A 227 10.49 -1.14 -0.05
N ASN A 228 10.99 -2.38 0.11
CA ASN A 228 12.10 -2.93 -0.68
C ASN A 228 13.32 -2.00 -0.76
N LEU A 229 13.77 -1.48 0.40
CA LEU A 229 14.81 -0.45 0.47
C LEU A 229 16.21 -0.98 0.81
N ILE A 230 16.40 -2.29 1.00
CA ILE A 230 17.69 -2.88 1.42
C ILE A 230 18.83 -2.44 0.49
N SER A 231 18.65 -2.53 -0.83
CA SER A 231 19.66 -2.15 -1.84
C SER A 231 19.92 -0.63 -1.91
N LYS A 232 19.07 0.18 -1.27
CA LYS A 232 19.19 1.64 -1.21
C LYS A 232 19.81 2.12 0.10
N LEU A 233 20.09 1.21 1.05
CA LEU A 233 20.77 1.55 2.29
C LEU A 233 22.23 1.92 1.99
N TYR A 234 22.70 2.94 2.70
CA TYR A 234 24.08 3.42 2.62
C TYR A 234 24.59 3.67 4.04
N TYR A 235 25.91 3.71 4.20
CA TYR A 235 26.53 3.99 5.49
C TYR A 235 26.02 5.29 6.13
N PRO A 236 25.57 5.29 7.40
CA PRO A 236 25.66 4.19 8.37
C PRO A 236 24.42 3.29 8.50
N TYR A 237 23.37 3.50 7.69
CA TYR A 237 22.06 2.84 7.87
C TYR A 237 22.07 1.35 7.53
N ASP A 238 22.91 0.93 6.59
CA ASP A 238 23.14 -0.49 6.26
C ASP A 238 23.69 -1.27 7.46
N GLU A 239 24.67 -0.71 8.16
CA GLU A 239 25.26 -1.30 9.37
C GLU A 239 24.28 -1.26 10.56
N ILE A 240 23.50 -0.19 10.70
CA ILE A 240 22.43 -0.12 11.70
C ILE A 240 21.36 -1.18 11.43
N PHE A 241 20.93 -1.33 10.18
CA PHE A 241 19.95 -2.34 9.78
C PHE A 241 20.44 -3.75 10.08
N LYS A 242 21.68 -4.10 9.69
CA LYS A 242 22.29 -5.39 10.03
C LYS A 242 22.32 -5.64 11.54
N LYS A 243 22.79 -4.66 12.31
CA LYS A 243 22.85 -4.72 13.78
C LYS A 243 21.46 -4.96 14.38
N PHE A 244 20.42 -4.30 13.87
CA PHE A 244 19.05 -4.47 14.36
C PHE A 244 18.50 -5.87 14.05
N VAL A 245 18.75 -6.39 12.83
CA VAL A 245 18.40 -7.76 12.48
C VAL A 245 19.07 -8.75 13.44
N GLU A 246 20.38 -8.61 13.67
CA GLU A 246 21.14 -9.50 14.57
C GLU A 246 20.62 -9.47 16.01
N ILE A 247 20.40 -8.28 16.58
CA ILE A 247 19.89 -8.12 17.94
C ILE A 247 18.50 -8.74 18.08
N LEU A 248 17.58 -8.47 17.15
CA LEU A 248 16.22 -8.99 17.21
C LEU A 248 16.18 -10.51 17.00
N VAL A 249 17.04 -11.06 16.15
CA VAL A 249 17.17 -12.52 15.97
C VAL A 249 17.73 -13.19 17.22
N GLU A 250 18.73 -12.60 17.87
CA GLU A 250 19.27 -13.10 19.15
C GLU A 250 18.19 -13.14 20.24
N LYS A 251 17.29 -12.15 20.23
CA LYS A 251 16.11 -12.08 21.12
C LYS A 251 14.96 -13.00 20.72
N ASP A 252 15.11 -13.77 19.64
CA ASP A 252 14.07 -14.64 19.11
C ASP A 252 12.78 -13.90 18.69
N ASP A 253 12.94 -12.66 18.23
CA ASP A 253 11.87 -11.78 17.79
C ASP A 253 11.36 -12.17 16.40
N ASN A 254 10.03 -12.17 16.21
CA ASN A 254 9.42 -12.60 14.95
C ASN A 254 9.79 -11.68 13.77
N ILE A 255 9.90 -10.36 13.97
CA ILE A 255 10.24 -9.42 12.88
C ILE A 255 11.71 -9.59 12.48
N GLY A 256 12.61 -9.71 13.46
CA GLY A 256 14.02 -9.98 13.20
C GLY A 256 14.22 -11.29 12.43
N LEU A 257 13.53 -12.36 12.86
CA LEU A 257 13.54 -13.65 12.18
C LEU A 257 12.98 -13.57 10.77
N ASP A 258 11.83 -12.91 10.57
CA ASP A 258 11.18 -12.76 9.27
C ASP A 258 12.10 -12.07 8.25
N VAL A 259 12.63 -10.91 8.64
CA VAL A 259 13.53 -10.10 7.81
C VAL A 259 14.80 -10.87 7.47
N LEU A 260 15.40 -11.55 8.45
CA LEU A 260 16.58 -12.38 8.18
C LEU A 260 16.24 -13.56 7.27
N GLY A 261 15.11 -14.24 7.52
CA GLY A 261 14.66 -15.41 6.76
C GLY A 261 14.53 -15.11 5.28
N TYR A 262 13.85 -14.02 4.92
CA TYR A 262 13.75 -13.60 3.52
C TYR A 262 15.08 -13.07 2.96
N SER A 263 15.88 -12.36 3.77
CA SER A 263 17.21 -11.88 3.35
C SER A 263 18.14 -13.02 2.95
N VAL A 264 18.19 -14.11 3.73
CA VAL A 264 19.06 -15.26 3.43
C VAL A 264 18.42 -16.27 2.47
N TYR A 265 17.12 -16.20 2.19
CA TYR A 265 16.48 -17.13 1.24
C TYR A 265 16.91 -16.91 -0.21
N GLY A 266 16.99 -15.65 -0.65
CA GLY A 266 17.51 -15.27 -1.96
C GLY A 266 18.97 -14.78 -1.92
N GLY A 267 19.42 -14.34 -0.75
CA GLY A 267 20.57 -13.45 -0.62
C GLY A 267 20.23 -12.01 -1.01
N ASN A 268 20.95 -11.05 -0.44
CA ASN A 268 20.93 -9.64 -0.82
C ASN A 268 22.31 -9.00 -0.56
N GLU A 269 22.41 -7.67 -0.70
CA GLU A 269 23.65 -6.92 -0.52
C GLU A 269 24.22 -6.99 0.91
N LEU A 270 23.38 -7.28 1.90
CA LEU A 270 23.76 -7.31 3.32
C LEU A 270 23.94 -8.73 3.86
N PHE A 271 23.25 -9.72 3.28
CA PHE A 271 23.23 -11.10 3.75
C PHE A 271 23.38 -12.08 2.58
N GLU A 272 24.35 -12.98 2.68
CA GLU A 272 24.52 -14.05 1.70
C GLU A 272 23.34 -15.04 1.73
N CYS A 273 23.10 -15.70 0.60
CA CYS A 273 22.09 -16.75 0.50
C CYS A 273 22.48 -17.96 1.36
N ASP A 274 21.58 -18.37 2.25
CA ASP A 274 21.67 -19.56 3.08
C ASP A 274 20.27 -20.20 3.22
N TRP A 275 19.95 -21.11 2.31
CA TRP A 275 18.67 -21.81 2.28
C TRP A 275 18.41 -22.67 3.52
N LYS A 276 19.46 -23.18 4.18
CA LYS A 276 19.28 -24.02 5.35
C LYS A 276 18.86 -23.16 6.54
N LYS A 277 19.53 -22.03 6.74
CA LYS A 277 19.14 -21.06 7.76
C LYS A 277 17.74 -20.49 7.48
N ALA A 278 17.43 -20.17 6.22
CA ALA A 278 16.08 -19.75 5.83
C ALA A 278 15.02 -20.80 6.18
N GLN A 279 15.28 -22.08 5.88
CA GLN A 279 14.38 -23.19 6.24
C GLN A 279 14.12 -23.24 7.75
N GLU A 280 15.18 -23.25 8.58
CA GLU A 280 15.07 -23.31 10.03
C GLU A 280 14.25 -22.13 10.60
N ILE A 281 14.46 -20.93 10.05
CA ILE A 281 13.71 -19.73 10.41
C ILE A 281 12.23 -19.87 10.03
N PHE A 282 11.92 -20.24 8.80
CA PHE A 282 10.53 -20.33 8.34
C PHE A 282 9.76 -21.49 8.98
N GLU A 283 10.42 -22.62 9.27
CA GLU A 283 9.82 -23.69 10.09
C GLU A 283 9.43 -23.16 11.47
N LYS A 284 10.31 -22.38 12.09
CA LYS A 284 10.08 -21.76 13.41
C LYS A 284 8.96 -20.73 13.38
N LEU A 285 8.96 -19.83 12.40
CA LEU A 285 7.92 -18.81 12.24
C LEU A 285 6.57 -19.44 11.92
N TYR A 286 6.52 -20.39 10.99
CA TYR A 286 5.29 -21.12 10.66
C TYR A 286 4.73 -21.87 11.87
N ALA A 287 5.56 -22.50 12.69
CA ALA A 287 5.12 -23.17 13.91
C ALA A 287 4.49 -22.22 14.95
N ARG A 288 4.84 -20.92 14.91
CA ARG A 288 4.28 -19.88 15.80
C ARG A 288 2.99 -19.28 15.26
N THR A 289 2.95 -18.97 13.97
CA THR A 289 1.91 -18.12 13.39
C THR A 289 0.90 -18.89 12.55
N GLY A 290 1.31 -20.04 12.00
CA GLY A 290 0.55 -20.74 10.97
C GLY A 290 0.44 -19.97 9.65
N ASP A 291 1.24 -18.91 9.45
CA ASP A 291 1.12 -18.02 8.30
C ASP A 291 1.35 -18.79 6.96
N PRO A 292 0.37 -18.78 6.04
CA PRO A 292 0.47 -19.44 4.74
C PRO A 292 1.62 -18.96 3.85
N ASN A 293 2.13 -17.74 4.04
CA ASN A 293 3.28 -17.23 3.28
C ASN A 293 4.56 -18.00 3.62
N TYR A 294 4.78 -18.31 4.90
CA TYR A 294 5.89 -19.18 5.31
C TYR A 294 5.68 -20.60 4.79
N ALA A 295 4.45 -21.10 4.76
CA ALA A 295 4.16 -22.39 4.13
C ALA A 295 4.51 -22.37 2.64
N ASN A 296 4.13 -21.35 1.87
CA ASN A 296 4.52 -21.21 0.47
C ASN A 296 6.05 -21.28 0.30
N THR A 297 6.79 -20.48 1.07
CA THR A 297 8.26 -20.45 1.01
C THR A 297 8.89 -21.78 1.40
N LEU A 298 8.39 -22.45 2.44
CA LEU A 298 8.82 -23.81 2.82
C LEU A 298 8.54 -24.83 1.71
N GLY A 299 7.35 -24.77 1.10
CA GLY A 299 6.98 -25.61 -0.04
C GLY A 299 8.01 -25.49 -1.15
N TYR A 300 8.42 -24.27 -1.46
CA TYR A 300 9.47 -23.94 -2.41
C TYR A 300 10.86 -24.48 -2.02
N ILE A 301 11.26 -24.37 -0.75
CA ILE A 301 12.52 -24.94 -0.24
C ILE A 301 12.55 -26.45 -0.46
N TYR A 302 11.48 -27.15 -0.08
CA TYR A 302 11.39 -28.62 -0.21
C TYR A 302 11.21 -29.08 -1.65
N TYR A 303 10.45 -28.36 -2.48
CA TYR A 303 10.16 -28.73 -3.86
C TYR A 303 11.42 -28.77 -4.73
N PHE A 304 12.29 -27.78 -4.54
CA PHE A 304 13.57 -27.67 -5.24
C PHE A 304 14.74 -28.30 -4.46
N GLY A 305 14.51 -28.81 -3.25
CA GLY A 305 15.56 -29.36 -2.40
C GLY A 305 16.64 -28.34 -2.03
N ARG A 306 16.27 -27.06 -1.91
CA ARG A 306 17.22 -25.94 -1.76
C ARG A 306 18.15 -26.12 -0.56
N ALA A 307 17.62 -26.60 0.55
CA ALA A 307 18.38 -26.89 1.77
C ALA A 307 18.83 -28.37 1.88
N ASN A 308 18.64 -29.16 0.82
CA ASN A 308 18.91 -30.60 0.80
C ASN A 308 19.69 -31.02 -0.46
N ASN A 309 20.72 -30.26 -0.83
CA ASN A 309 21.61 -30.55 -1.98
C ASN A 309 20.87 -30.74 -3.32
N GLY A 310 19.76 -30.03 -3.52
CA GLY A 310 18.91 -30.15 -4.72
C GLY A 310 18.02 -31.39 -4.74
N ILE A 311 18.02 -32.21 -3.68
CA ILE A 311 17.16 -33.39 -3.57
C ILE A 311 15.81 -32.95 -3.00
N SER A 312 14.77 -33.04 -3.82
CA SER A 312 13.43 -32.64 -3.42
C SER A 312 12.84 -33.52 -2.33
N GLN A 313 11.99 -32.92 -1.50
CA GLN A 313 11.23 -33.58 -0.45
C GLN A 313 9.74 -33.43 -0.75
N ASP A 314 9.27 -34.19 -1.74
CA ASP A 314 7.97 -33.95 -2.39
C ASP A 314 6.79 -34.04 -1.40
N ASP A 315 6.81 -34.93 -0.43
CA ASP A 315 5.73 -35.03 0.56
C ASP A 315 5.58 -33.76 1.40
N LEU A 316 6.71 -33.14 1.78
CA LEU A 316 6.71 -31.87 2.50
C LEU A 316 6.31 -30.72 1.58
N ALA A 317 6.84 -30.68 0.35
CA ALA A 317 6.45 -29.69 -0.63
C ALA A 317 4.92 -29.71 -0.86
N PHE A 318 4.34 -30.89 -1.06
CA PHE A 318 2.90 -31.07 -1.26
C PHE A 318 2.11 -30.58 -0.05
N LYS A 319 2.52 -30.96 1.17
CA LYS A 319 1.90 -30.50 2.42
C LYS A 319 1.86 -28.97 2.49
N TYR A 320 3.01 -28.33 2.31
CA TYR A 320 3.13 -26.89 2.49
C TYR A 320 2.46 -26.07 1.38
N PHE A 321 2.57 -26.52 0.13
CA PHE A 321 1.79 -25.92 -0.94
C PHE A 321 0.28 -26.15 -0.79
N SER A 322 -0.17 -27.27 -0.21
CA SER A 322 -1.59 -27.47 0.10
C SER A 322 -2.11 -26.43 1.09
N ILE A 323 -1.31 -26.06 2.09
CA ILE A 323 -1.65 -25.01 3.06
C ILE A 323 -1.70 -23.64 2.36
N GLY A 324 -0.67 -23.28 1.59
CA GLY A 324 -0.65 -22.01 0.86
C GLY A 324 -1.80 -21.89 -0.13
N ALA A 325 -2.11 -22.98 -0.86
CA ALA A 325 -3.20 -23.03 -1.82
C ALA A 325 -4.57 -22.89 -1.13
N ALA A 326 -4.78 -23.54 0.01
CA ALA A 326 -6.01 -23.38 0.79
C ALA A 326 -6.22 -21.94 1.31
N ALA A 327 -5.15 -21.16 1.41
CA ALA A 327 -5.18 -19.74 1.74
C ALA A 327 -5.24 -18.81 0.50
N GLY A 328 -5.37 -19.37 -0.71
CA GLY A 328 -5.47 -18.59 -1.95
C GLY A 328 -4.13 -18.12 -2.53
N ASN A 329 -2.99 -18.66 -2.07
CA ASN A 329 -1.69 -18.31 -2.65
C ASN A 329 -1.54 -18.93 -4.06
N TYR A 330 -1.48 -18.09 -5.10
CA TYR A 330 -1.35 -18.52 -6.49
C TYR A 330 -0.09 -19.34 -6.78
N GLU A 331 1.02 -19.04 -6.11
CA GLU A 331 2.26 -19.78 -6.32
C GLU A 331 2.17 -21.21 -5.80
N SER A 332 1.56 -21.36 -4.62
CA SER A 332 1.25 -22.67 -4.07
C SER A 332 0.27 -23.44 -4.97
N LEU A 333 -0.75 -22.79 -5.53
CA LEU A 333 -1.71 -23.42 -6.44
C LEU A 333 -1.05 -23.95 -7.71
N TYR A 334 -0.30 -23.13 -8.46
CA TYR A 334 0.36 -23.63 -9.67
C TYR A 334 1.45 -24.66 -9.34
N LYS A 335 2.05 -24.61 -8.14
CA LYS A 335 3.00 -25.65 -7.71
C LYS A 335 2.32 -26.98 -7.41
N LEU A 336 1.13 -26.98 -6.81
CA LEU A 336 0.33 -28.21 -6.70
C LEU A 336 -0.03 -28.75 -8.08
N ALA A 337 -0.38 -27.89 -9.04
CA ALA A 337 -0.62 -28.31 -10.41
C ALA A 337 0.64 -28.93 -11.06
N ASP A 338 1.83 -28.32 -10.88
CA ASP A 338 3.12 -28.90 -11.28
C ASP A 338 3.25 -30.33 -10.70
N MET A 339 2.87 -30.53 -9.43
CA MET A 339 2.96 -31.82 -8.74
C MET A 339 1.94 -32.86 -9.20
N PHE A 340 0.69 -32.46 -9.46
CA PHE A 340 -0.34 -33.35 -10.04
C PHE A 340 0.03 -33.83 -11.44
N ILE A 341 0.53 -32.93 -12.30
CA ILE A 341 0.95 -33.28 -13.66
C ILE A 341 2.14 -34.23 -13.63
N ALA A 342 3.10 -34.01 -12.72
CA ALA A 342 4.29 -34.84 -12.60
C ALA A 342 4.07 -36.16 -11.82
N GLY A 343 3.02 -36.25 -11.01
CA GLY A 343 2.82 -37.35 -10.06
C GLY A 343 3.82 -37.33 -8.90
N ARG A 344 4.16 -36.14 -8.40
CA ARG A 344 5.10 -35.93 -7.28
C ARG A 344 4.34 -35.84 -5.97
N ALA A 345 4.62 -36.77 -5.04
CA ALA A 345 3.87 -37.01 -3.77
C ALA A 345 2.37 -37.33 -3.91
N VAL A 346 1.81 -37.27 -5.12
CA VAL A 346 0.41 -37.54 -5.43
C VAL A 346 0.30 -38.40 -6.69
N VAL A 347 -0.85 -39.07 -6.85
CA VAL A 347 -1.15 -39.80 -8.10
C VAL A 347 -1.15 -38.81 -9.26
N LYS A 348 -0.40 -39.15 -10.33
CA LYS A 348 -0.35 -38.35 -11.55
C LYS A 348 -1.75 -38.13 -12.10
N ASN A 349 -2.17 -36.87 -12.19
CA ASN A 349 -3.44 -36.45 -12.74
C ASN A 349 -3.26 -35.15 -13.51
N ARG A 350 -3.20 -35.28 -14.84
CA ARG A 350 -2.98 -34.15 -15.75
C ARG A 350 -4.20 -33.23 -15.80
N GLU A 351 -5.40 -33.79 -15.82
CA GLU A 351 -6.67 -33.04 -15.88
C GLU A 351 -6.81 -32.06 -14.71
N ILE A 352 -6.50 -32.51 -13.47
CA ILE A 352 -6.54 -31.64 -12.29
C ILE A 352 -5.52 -30.50 -12.41
N GLY A 353 -4.28 -30.80 -12.77
CA GLY A 353 -3.24 -29.78 -12.83
C GLY A 353 -3.47 -28.77 -13.95
N GLU A 354 -3.92 -29.23 -15.12
CA GLU A 354 -4.29 -28.34 -16.23
C GLU A 354 -5.49 -27.48 -15.89
N GLY A 355 -6.52 -28.05 -15.25
CA GLY A 355 -7.67 -27.28 -14.75
C GLY A 355 -7.24 -26.12 -13.84
N ILE A 356 -6.37 -26.40 -12.87
CA ILE A 356 -5.81 -25.35 -11.99
C ILE A 356 -5.05 -24.28 -12.80
N TYR A 357 -4.25 -24.67 -13.80
CA TYR A 357 -3.56 -23.69 -14.64
C TYR A 357 -4.54 -22.80 -15.42
N TYR A 358 -5.61 -23.35 -15.98
CA TYR A 358 -6.60 -22.59 -16.74
C TYR A 358 -7.41 -21.63 -15.86
N ASP A 359 -7.82 -22.08 -14.65
CA ASP A 359 -8.52 -21.22 -13.69
C ASP A 359 -7.62 -20.02 -13.29
N LEU A 360 -6.37 -20.31 -12.91
CA LEU A 360 -5.39 -19.28 -12.59
C LEU A 360 -5.09 -18.36 -13.77
N PHE A 361 -5.09 -18.88 -15.01
CA PHE A 361 -4.82 -18.11 -16.22
C PHE A 361 -5.90 -17.06 -16.43
N ILE A 362 -7.18 -17.42 -16.29
CA ILE A 362 -8.30 -16.50 -16.46
C ILE A 362 -8.20 -15.35 -15.43
N GLU A 363 -8.04 -15.69 -14.15
CA GLU A 363 -7.93 -14.70 -13.08
C GLU A 363 -6.73 -13.76 -13.25
N ASN A 364 -5.54 -14.32 -13.52
CA ASN A 364 -4.33 -13.51 -13.65
C ASN A 364 -4.28 -12.72 -14.95
N LYS A 365 -4.94 -13.19 -16.03
CA LYS A 365 -5.07 -12.43 -17.27
C LYS A 365 -5.86 -11.15 -17.04
N GLU A 366 -6.99 -11.23 -16.34
CA GLU A 366 -7.82 -10.07 -16.02
C GLU A 366 -7.04 -9.03 -15.20
N MET A 367 -6.30 -9.47 -14.17
CA MET A 367 -5.44 -8.60 -13.38
C MET A 367 -4.35 -7.93 -14.24
N PHE A 368 -3.69 -8.70 -15.10
CA PHE A 368 -2.66 -8.19 -15.99
C PHE A 368 -3.21 -7.15 -16.98
N GLU A 369 -4.38 -7.42 -17.58
CA GLU A 369 -5.07 -6.52 -18.51
C GLU A 369 -5.52 -5.21 -17.85
N ALA A 370 -5.82 -5.25 -16.55
CA ALA A 370 -6.11 -4.08 -15.72
C ALA A 370 -4.86 -3.27 -15.33
N GLY A 371 -3.65 -3.74 -15.65
CA GLY A 371 -2.39 -3.04 -15.43
C GLY A 371 -1.63 -3.46 -14.17
N PHE A 372 -2.07 -4.50 -13.47
CA PHE A 372 -1.37 -5.09 -12.33
C PHE A 372 -0.25 -6.03 -12.82
N PHE A 373 0.88 -5.45 -13.24
CA PHE A 373 1.99 -6.19 -13.86
C PHE A 373 2.82 -7.02 -12.88
N GLU A 374 2.62 -6.83 -11.57
CA GLU A 374 3.23 -7.63 -10.50
C GLU A 374 2.63 -9.04 -10.36
N CYS A 375 1.48 -9.30 -10.99
CA CYS A 375 0.78 -10.58 -10.88
C CYS A 375 1.59 -11.77 -11.48
N LYS A 376 1.07 -12.99 -11.30
CA LYS A 376 1.75 -14.23 -11.71
C LYS A 376 1.39 -14.67 -13.13
N PHE A 377 0.80 -13.77 -13.93
CA PHE A 377 0.31 -14.09 -15.27
C PHE A 377 1.39 -14.66 -16.19
N ALA A 378 2.62 -14.13 -16.17
CA ALA A 378 3.72 -14.64 -16.99
C ALA A 378 4.01 -16.13 -16.71
N ASP A 379 4.14 -16.47 -15.43
CA ASP A 379 4.43 -17.82 -14.94
C ASP A 379 3.31 -18.83 -15.27
N ILE A 380 2.06 -18.35 -15.23
CA ILE A 380 0.87 -19.16 -15.51
C ILE A 380 0.68 -19.33 -17.02
N ALA A 381 0.80 -18.26 -17.82
CA ALA A 381 0.73 -18.34 -19.28
C ALA A 381 1.82 -19.25 -19.84
N TYR A 382 3.03 -19.20 -19.28
CA TYR A 382 4.08 -20.15 -19.64
C TYR A 382 3.65 -21.60 -19.35
N ARG A 383 3.08 -21.87 -18.18
CA ARG A 383 2.59 -23.22 -17.82
C ARG A 383 1.45 -23.71 -18.69
N VAL A 384 0.48 -22.85 -19.02
CA VAL A 384 -0.58 -23.19 -19.98
C VAL A 384 0.03 -23.48 -21.36
N GLY A 385 1.01 -22.71 -21.80
CA GLY A 385 1.72 -22.99 -23.06
C GLY A 385 2.43 -24.34 -23.06
N THR A 386 2.99 -24.78 -21.93
CA THR A 386 3.68 -26.08 -21.86
C THR A 386 2.74 -27.27 -21.86
N THR A 387 1.45 -27.12 -21.52
CA THR A 387 0.47 -28.22 -21.61
C THR A 387 0.27 -28.69 -23.05
N TYR A 388 0.40 -27.79 -24.02
CA TYR A 388 0.30 -28.10 -25.44
C TYR A 388 1.53 -28.80 -26.02
N LEU A 389 2.61 -28.99 -25.24
CA LEU A 389 3.84 -29.63 -25.69
C LEU A 389 3.93 -31.07 -25.17
N ASP A 390 3.44 -32.04 -25.96
CA ASP A 390 3.42 -33.47 -25.60
C ASP A 390 4.07 -34.35 -26.67
N GLY A 391 5.38 -34.16 -26.88
CA GLY A 391 6.16 -34.97 -27.83
C GLY A 391 5.63 -34.86 -29.26
N GLU A 392 5.32 -36.00 -29.87
CA GLU A 392 4.79 -36.05 -31.25
C GLU A 392 3.40 -35.42 -31.40
N ASN A 393 2.62 -35.31 -30.31
CA ASN A 393 1.28 -34.72 -30.30
C ASN A 393 1.28 -33.22 -29.96
N SER A 394 2.44 -32.56 -30.02
CA SER A 394 2.58 -31.16 -29.63
C SER A 394 1.76 -30.23 -30.54
N GLU A 395 0.93 -29.38 -29.94
CA GLU A 395 0.16 -28.32 -30.60
C GLU A 395 0.95 -27.00 -30.56
N TYR A 396 1.97 -26.90 -31.40
CA TYR A 396 2.93 -25.79 -31.34
C TYR A 396 2.31 -24.40 -31.55
N ILE A 397 1.24 -24.27 -32.35
CA ILE A 397 0.56 -22.97 -32.54
C ILE A 397 -0.08 -22.51 -31.23
N SER A 398 -0.82 -23.39 -30.57
CA SER A 398 -1.45 -23.13 -29.27
C SER A 398 -0.39 -22.81 -28.21
N ALA A 399 0.67 -23.63 -28.10
CA ALA A 399 1.78 -23.37 -27.18
C ALA A 399 2.40 -21.98 -27.42
N TYR A 400 2.68 -21.66 -28.69
CA TYR A 400 3.31 -20.40 -29.07
C TYR A 400 2.45 -19.18 -28.74
N TYR A 401 1.13 -19.28 -28.93
CA TYR A 401 0.18 -18.25 -28.54
C TYR A 401 0.32 -17.86 -27.05
N TYR A 402 0.35 -18.85 -26.16
CA TYR A 402 0.54 -18.62 -24.73
C TYR A 402 1.92 -18.11 -24.37
N PHE A 403 2.98 -18.61 -25.02
CA PHE A 403 4.32 -18.12 -24.76
C PHE A 403 4.54 -16.65 -25.17
N LEU A 404 3.88 -16.17 -26.24
CA LEU A 404 3.92 -14.76 -26.60
C LEU A 404 3.30 -13.86 -25.53
N MET A 405 2.17 -14.29 -24.94
CA MET A 405 1.57 -13.60 -23.79
C MET A 405 2.50 -13.64 -22.57
N ALA A 406 3.08 -14.80 -22.27
CA ALA A 406 4.01 -14.96 -21.15
C ALA A 406 5.22 -14.03 -21.30
N LYS A 407 5.78 -13.93 -22.51
CA LYS A 407 6.91 -13.05 -22.83
C LYS A 407 6.56 -11.59 -22.60
N PHE A 408 5.43 -11.13 -23.15
CA PHE A 408 4.99 -9.76 -22.96
C PHE A 408 4.77 -9.43 -21.48
N ALA A 409 4.19 -10.38 -20.73
CA ALA A 409 3.93 -10.21 -19.31
C ALA A 409 5.21 -10.14 -18.47
N ILE A 410 6.20 -11.01 -18.70
CA ILE A 410 7.46 -10.97 -17.96
C ILE A 410 8.27 -9.71 -18.26
N GLU A 411 8.25 -9.25 -19.51
CA GLU A 411 8.90 -8.00 -19.89
C GLU A 411 8.27 -6.79 -19.20
N LYS A 412 6.93 -6.75 -19.10
CA LYS A 412 6.21 -5.71 -18.35
C LYS A 412 6.50 -5.76 -16.86
N ARG A 413 6.57 -6.95 -16.27
CA ARG A 413 6.92 -7.11 -14.85
C ARG A 413 8.33 -6.61 -14.56
N ILE A 414 9.34 -7.05 -15.32
CA ILE A 414 10.74 -6.63 -15.14
C ILE A 414 10.95 -5.13 -15.38
N GLU A 415 10.15 -4.51 -16.27
CA GLU A 415 10.19 -3.06 -16.48
C GLU A 415 9.83 -2.26 -15.21
N HIS A 416 8.97 -2.82 -14.34
CA HIS A 416 8.40 -2.12 -13.17
C HIS A 416 8.87 -2.68 -11.82
N PHE A 417 9.34 -3.92 -11.76
CA PHE A 417 9.62 -4.66 -10.53
C PHE A 417 10.93 -5.46 -10.63
N ASP A 418 11.57 -5.69 -9.48
CA ASP A 418 12.79 -6.47 -9.34
C ASP A 418 12.54 -7.70 -8.47
N TYR A 419 11.96 -8.74 -9.08
CA TYR A 419 11.64 -9.99 -8.38
C TYR A 419 12.70 -11.05 -8.58
N TYR A 420 13.05 -11.72 -7.47
CA TYR A 420 13.98 -12.83 -7.48
C TYR A 420 13.49 -13.96 -8.41
N GLY A 421 14.29 -14.28 -9.43
CA GLY A 421 14.04 -15.39 -10.36
C GLY A 421 13.38 -14.99 -11.68
N ASP A 422 12.98 -13.73 -11.86
CA ASP A 422 12.31 -13.28 -13.09
C ASP A 422 13.18 -13.46 -14.35
N GLU A 423 14.49 -13.24 -14.25
CA GLU A 423 15.42 -13.51 -15.34
C GLU A 423 15.45 -14.99 -15.76
N VAL A 424 15.29 -15.91 -14.80
CA VAL A 424 15.20 -17.34 -15.10
C VAL A 424 13.87 -17.66 -15.78
N VAL A 425 12.77 -17.07 -15.31
CA VAL A 425 11.45 -17.23 -15.94
C VAL A 425 11.46 -16.71 -17.37
N LYS A 426 12.00 -15.51 -17.59
CA LYS A 426 12.16 -14.89 -18.91
C LYS A 426 12.95 -15.79 -19.86
N LYS A 427 14.11 -16.28 -19.40
CA LYS A 427 14.94 -17.20 -20.19
C LYS A 427 14.18 -18.47 -20.59
N ASN A 428 13.46 -19.09 -19.65
CA ASN A 428 12.67 -20.31 -19.93
C ASN A 428 11.57 -20.05 -20.98
N ILE A 429 10.92 -18.88 -20.92
CA ILE A 429 9.93 -18.46 -21.91
C ILE A 429 10.58 -18.27 -23.29
N GLU A 430 11.71 -17.57 -23.36
CA GLU A 430 12.44 -17.33 -24.61
C GLU A 430 12.91 -18.63 -25.26
N GLU A 431 13.39 -19.59 -24.47
CA GLU A 431 13.76 -20.92 -24.96
C GLU A 431 12.56 -21.69 -25.53
N ALA A 432 11.40 -21.62 -24.86
CA ALA A 432 10.17 -22.25 -25.34
C ALA A 432 9.63 -21.60 -26.62
N ILE A 433 9.71 -20.27 -26.72
CA ILE A 433 9.40 -19.51 -27.94
C ILE A 433 10.28 -19.97 -29.10
N LYS A 434 11.60 -20.03 -28.88
CA LYS A 434 12.55 -20.44 -29.92
C LYS A 434 12.25 -21.85 -30.42
N LYS A 435 11.95 -22.78 -29.50
CA LYS A 435 11.54 -24.14 -29.86
C LYS A 435 10.29 -24.15 -30.74
N CYS A 436 9.29 -23.33 -30.45
CA CYS A 436 8.08 -23.24 -31.29
C CYS A 436 8.38 -22.63 -32.66
N GLN A 437 9.20 -21.58 -32.71
CA GLN A 437 9.60 -20.94 -33.97
C GLN A 437 10.35 -21.90 -34.90
N GLU A 438 11.25 -22.72 -34.36
CA GLU A 438 11.99 -23.74 -35.12
C GLU A 438 11.07 -24.81 -35.71
N GLN A 439 9.99 -25.17 -35.02
CA GLN A 439 9.06 -26.22 -35.48
C GLN A 439 7.99 -25.70 -36.44
N LEU A 440 7.54 -24.45 -36.25
CA LEU A 440 6.45 -23.88 -37.03
C LEU A 440 6.90 -23.21 -38.34
N GLU A 441 8.18 -22.83 -38.44
CA GLU A 441 8.74 -22.11 -39.60
C GLU A 441 7.93 -20.88 -40.04
N ILE A 442 7.23 -20.22 -39.09
CA ILE A 442 6.38 -19.06 -39.39
C ILE A 442 7.28 -17.85 -39.71
N PRO A 443 7.16 -17.23 -40.90
CA PRO A 443 7.95 -16.06 -41.23
C PRO A 443 7.41 -14.80 -40.55
N LEU A 444 8.30 -13.96 -40.03
CA LEU A 444 7.93 -12.64 -39.50
C LEU A 444 7.33 -11.74 -40.59
N ARG A 445 6.08 -11.32 -40.43
CA ARG A 445 5.38 -10.47 -41.39
C ARG A 445 5.34 -9.01 -40.93
N LYS A 446 5.51 -8.08 -41.88
CA LYS A 446 5.29 -6.63 -41.65
C LYS A 446 3.80 -6.25 -41.62
N ASN A 447 2.99 -7.03 -42.31
CA ASN A 447 1.54 -6.90 -42.36
C ASN A 447 0.91 -8.22 -42.81
N VAL A 448 -0.31 -8.46 -42.39
CA VAL A 448 -1.13 -9.60 -42.80
C VAL A 448 -2.37 -9.06 -43.51
N PHE A 449 -2.75 -9.73 -44.59
CA PHE A 449 -4.01 -9.49 -45.27
C PHE A 449 -5.02 -10.53 -44.78
N VAL A 450 -6.16 -10.08 -44.28
CA VAL A 450 -7.23 -10.91 -43.73
C VAL A 450 -8.56 -10.52 -44.37
N PRO A 451 -9.49 -11.47 -44.58
CA PRO A 451 -10.77 -11.19 -45.22
C PRO A 451 -11.71 -10.39 -44.30
N GLU A 452 -11.50 -10.45 -42.99
CA GLU A 452 -12.36 -9.81 -41.98
C GLU A 452 -11.56 -9.10 -40.88
N PRO A 453 -12.18 -8.14 -40.17
CA PRO A 453 -11.55 -7.46 -39.06
C PRO A 453 -11.62 -8.30 -37.77
N PHE A 454 -11.06 -9.50 -37.78
CA PHE A 454 -11.18 -10.51 -36.71
C PHE A 454 -10.82 -9.98 -35.30
N VAL A 455 -9.86 -9.06 -35.19
CA VAL A 455 -9.43 -8.40 -33.93
C VAL A 455 -10.53 -7.60 -33.24
N VAL A 456 -11.63 -7.31 -33.94
CA VAL A 456 -12.79 -6.60 -33.39
C VAL A 456 -13.57 -7.48 -32.43
N ASN A 457 -13.53 -8.81 -32.61
CA ASN A 457 -14.19 -9.74 -31.69
C ASN A 457 -13.61 -9.63 -30.28
N ASP A 458 -12.27 -9.63 -30.15
CA ASP A 458 -11.60 -9.45 -28.85
C ASP A 458 -11.94 -8.10 -28.19
N LEU A 459 -12.12 -7.03 -28.97
CA LEU A 459 -12.52 -5.72 -28.43
C LEU A 459 -13.97 -5.69 -27.93
N LEU A 460 -14.84 -6.53 -28.50
CA LEU A 460 -16.26 -6.63 -28.16
C LEU A 460 -16.53 -7.59 -27.00
N ASP A 461 -15.58 -8.45 -26.65
CA ASP A 461 -15.71 -9.41 -25.54
C ASP A 461 -16.14 -8.72 -24.22
N ASN A 462 -16.80 -9.49 -23.34
CA ASN A 462 -17.34 -9.03 -22.05
C ASN A 462 -18.38 -7.89 -22.17
N ASP A 463 -19.25 -7.98 -23.18
CA ASP A 463 -20.32 -7.02 -23.47
C ASP A 463 -19.80 -5.59 -23.69
N TYR A 464 -18.62 -5.47 -24.30
CA TYR A 464 -18.08 -4.17 -24.66
C TYR A 464 -18.65 -3.68 -25.98
N HIS A 465 -18.74 -2.36 -26.10
CA HIS A 465 -19.02 -1.72 -27.38
C HIS A 465 -17.72 -1.20 -27.98
N VAL A 466 -17.69 -1.04 -29.29
CA VAL A 466 -16.53 -0.52 -30.02
C VAL A 466 -16.94 0.70 -30.84
N ASP A 467 -16.24 1.81 -30.66
CA ASP A 467 -16.32 2.96 -31.55
C ASP A 467 -15.47 2.68 -32.80
N VAL A 468 -16.08 2.86 -33.97
CA VAL A 468 -15.47 2.64 -35.27
C VAL A 468 -15.33 3.97 -35.98
N THR A 469 -14.12 4.25 -36.48
CA THR A 469 -13.83 5.47 -37.25
C THR A 469 -13.26 5.15 -38.62
N PHE A 470 -13.89 5.68 -39.66
CA PHE A 470 -13.45 5.58 -41.04
C PHE A 470 -12.71 6.83 -41.51
N ARG A 471 -11.46 6.62 -41.97
CA ARG A 471 -10.65 7.64 -42.62
C ARG A 471 -10.26 7.19 -44.01
N GLN A 472 -10.92 7.74 -45.02
CA GLN A 472 -10.58 7.51 -46.43
C GLN A 472 -9.15 7.98 -46.72
N LEU A 473 -8.42 7.15 -47.47
CA LEU A 473 -7.06 7.39 -47.94
C LEU A 473 -7.05 7.37 -49.48
N LYS A 474 -5.88 7.61 -50.08
CA LYS A 474 -5.68 7.48 -51.53
C LYS A 474 -5.80 6.02 -51.97
N ASN A 475 -6.07 5.81 -53.26
CA ASN A 475 -6.09 4.51 -53.94
C ASN A 475 -7.13 3.53 -53.37
N ASN A 476 -8.36 3.99 -53.12
CA ASN A 476 -9.46 3.18 -52.61
C ASN A 476 -9.10 2.42 -51.33
N LYS A 477 -8.34 3.06 -50.44
CA LYS A 477 -8.03 2.52 -49.11
C LYS A 477 -8.77 3.28 -48.04
N VAL A 478 -9.17 2.59 -46.98
CA VAL A 478 -9.77 3.23 -45.80
C VAL A 478 -8.99 2.77 -44.57
N LYS A 479 -8.45 3.72 -43.80
CA LYS A 479 -7.98 3.43 -42.44
C LYS A 479 -9.21 3.30 -41.55
N ILE A 480 -9.31 2.20 -40.84
CA ILE A 480 -10.36 1.94 -39.86
C ILE A 480 -9.71 1.87 -38.49
N ILE A 481 -10.27 2.60 -37.54
CA ILE A 481 -9.86 2.57 -36.14
C ILE A 481 -11.01 1.94 -35.38
N PHE A 482 -10.71 0.89 -34.62
CA PHE A 482 -11.62 0.21 -33.72
C PHE A 482 -11.14 0.51 -32.31
N LYS A 483 -11.96 1.19 -31.50
CA LYS A 483 -11.61 1.56 -30.14
C LYS A 483 -12.66 1.10 -29.15
N ARG A 484 -12.25 0.39 -28.12
CA ARG A 484 -13.12 -0.10 -27.06
C ARG A 484 -13.72 1.06 -26.27
N VAL A 485 -15.00 0.97 -25.97
CA VAL A 485 -15.75 2.01 -25.24
C VAL A 485 -15.57 1.83 -23.74
N VAL A 486 -15.48 2.94 -23.01
CA VAL A 486 -15.43 2.93 -21.54
C VAL A 486 -16.72 2.37 -20.96
N LYS A 487 -16.62 1.40 -20.04
CA LYS A 487 -17.76 0.76 -19.37
C LYS A 487 -17.97 1.34 -17.96
N GLY A 488 -19.23 1.60 -17.61
CA GLY A 488 -19.61 2.06 -16.28
C GLY A 488 -19.03 3.43 -15.91
N LYS A 489 -18.46 3.54 -14.70
CA LYS A 489 -17.85 4.77 -14.17
C LYS A 489 -16.33 4.84 -14.34
N LYS A 490 -15.72 3.94 -15.13
CA LYS A 490 -14.26 3.93 -15.34
C LYS A 490 -13.84 5.19 -16.12
N GLU A 491 -12.59 5.61 -15.97
CA GLU A 491 -12.03 6.75 -16.74
C GLU A 491 -11.49 6.32 -18.11
N GLN A 492 -11.04 5.06 -18.23
CA GLN A 492 -10.46 4.48 -19.43
C GLN A 492 -11.09 3.11 -19.74
N PRO A 493 -11.11 2.68 -21.02
CA PRO A 493 -11.58 1.34 -21.35
C PRO A 493 -10.59 0.28 -20.87
N GLU A 494 -11.10 -0.92 -20.62
CA GLU A 494 -10.24 -2.07 -20.33
C GLU A 494 -9.46 -2.45 -21.57
N LYS A 495 -8.14 -2.62 -21.40
CA LYS A 495 -7.28 -3.10 -22.48
C LYS A 495 -7.44 -4.61 -22.63
N ILE A 496 -7.13 -5.10 -23.81
CA ILE A 496 -7.06 -6.52 -24.12
C ILE A 496 -5.63 -6.90 -24.50
N LEU A 497 -5.22 -8.08 -24.04
CA LEU A 497 -3.97 -8.69 -24.37
C LEU A 497 -4.15 -9.57 -25.61
N PHE A 498 -3.43 -9.22 -26.67
CA PHE A 498 -3.59 -9.83 -27.98
C PHE A 498 -2.25 -10.33 -28.53
N PRO A 499 -1.96 -11.64 -28.43
CA PRO A 499 -0.80 -12.24 -29.08
C PRO A 499 -1.09 -12.50 -30.57
N PHE A 500 -0.12 -12.24 -31.43
CA PHE A 500 -0.25 -12.46 -32.87
C PHE A 500 1.01 -13.11 -33.45
N PHE A 501 0.89 -14.40 -33.78
CA PHE A 501 2.04 -15.24 -34.14
C PHE A 501 2.73 -14.80 -35.44
N ASP A 502 2.02 -14.24 -36.43
CA ASP A 502 2.63 -13.71 -37.66
C ASP A 502 3.54 -12.49 -37.40
N PHE A 503 3.35 -11.81 -36.26
CA PHE A 503 4.20 -10.70 -35.81
C PHE A 503 5.22 -11.14 -34.77
N HIS A 504 5.14 -12.39 -34.28
CA HIS A 504 5.95 -12.94 -33.19
C HIS A 504 5.92 -12.07 -31.93
N ASP A 505 4.77 -11.47 -31.64
CA ASP A 505 4.64 -10.52 -30.54
C ASP A 505 3.22 -10.46 -30.01
N CYS A 506 3.05 -9.72 -28.91
CA CYS A 506 1.81 -9.49 -28.21
C CYS A 506 1.64 -8.01 -27.90
N ILE A 507 0.41 -7.54 -27.80
CA ILE A 507 0.09 -6.15 -27.47
C ILE A 507 -0.99 -6.07 -26.41
N LEU A 508 -0.87 -5.10 -25.50
CA LEU A 508 -1.93 -4.72 -24.56
C LEU A 508 -2.55 -3.40 -25.03
N THR A 509 -3.76 -3.45 -25.58
CA THR A 509 -4.41 -2.29 -26.24
C THR A 509 -5.93 -2.29 -26.07
N ASP A 510 -6.53 -1.11 -26.10
CA ASP A 510 -7.97 -0.88 -26.25
C ASP A 510 -8.35 -0.47 -27.68
N GLU A 511 -7.35 -0.38 -28.57
CA GLU A 511 -7.52 0.11 -29.94
C GLU A 511 -6.77 -0.77 -30.95
N PHE A 512 -7.44 -1.05 -32.07
CA PHE A 512 -6.82 -1.61 -33.27
C PHE A 512 -7.01 -0.73 -34.49
N ILE A 513 -5.99 -0.74 -35.34
CA ILE A 513 -6.00 -0.04 -36.62
C ILE A 513 -5.85 -1.06 -37.75
N MET A 514 -6.82 -1.07 -38.66
CA MET A 514 -6.79 -1.86 -39.88
C MET A 514 -6.93 -0.97 -41.12
N TYR A 515 -6.52 -1.50 -42.26
CA TYR A 515 -6.63 -0.79 -43.53
C TYR A 515 -7.44 -1.63 -44.52
N ALA A 516 -8.67 -1.23 -44.79
CA ALA A 516 -9.45 -1.83 -45.86
C ALA A 516 -8.83 -1.48 -47.22
N GLU A 517 -8.65 -2.50 -48.06
CA GLU A 517 -8.01 -2.42 -49.36
C GLU A 517 -9.06 -2.55 -50.49
N ASN A 518 -8.87 -1.81 -51.59
CA ASN A 518 -9.76 -1.84 -52.75
C ASN A 518 -11.25 -1.61 -52.40
N VAL A 519 -11.51 -0.62 -51.55
CA VAL A 519 -12.86 -0.27 -51.10
C VAL A 519 -13.72 0.19 -52.28
N VAL A 520 -14.83 -0.52 -52.50
CA VAL A 520 -15.83 -0.25 -53.55
C VAL A 520 -16.97 0.60 -53.01
N GLU A 521 -17.41 0.30 -51.78
CA GLU A 521 -18.51 0.98 -51.11
C GLU A 521 -18.18 1.23 -49.64
N LEU A 522 -18.64 2.37 -49.11
CA LEU A 522 -18.45 2.78 -47.72
C LEU A 522 -19.70 3.53 -47.24
N SER A 523 -20.12 3.29 -46.00
CA SER A 523 -21.19 4.07 -45.37
C SER A 523 -20.90 5.56 -45.35
N LYS A 524 -21.96 6.38 -45.41
CA LYS A 524 -21.86 7.84 -45.29
C LYS A 524 -21.40 8.26 -43.90
N GLU A 525 -21.93 7.58 -42.89
CA GLU A 525 -21.50 7.76 -41.50
C GLU A 525 -20.06 7.25 -41.34
N LYS A 526 -19.22 8.08 -40.73
CA LYS A 526 -17.78 7.81 -40.59
C LYS A 526 -17.39 7.47 -39.17
N GLU A 527 -18.24 7.79 -38.20
CA GLU A 527 -18.02 7.52 -36.78
C GLU A 527 -19.30 6.93 -36.21
N PHE A 528 -19.21 5.69 -35.74
CA PHE A 528 -20.37 4.99 -35.19
C PHE A 528 -19.92 3.94 -34.18
N ARG A 529 -20.84 3.52 -33.33
CA ARG A 529 -20.61 2.52 -32.28
C ARG A 529 -21.22 1.18 -32.67
N ILE A 530 -20.52 0.09 -32.37
CA ILE A 530 -20.96 -1.26 -32.69
C ILE A 530 -21.01 -2.14 -31.44
N THR A 531 -21.86 -3.15 -31.52
CA THR A 531 -21.97 -4.28 -30.59
C THR A 531 -21.49 -5.59 -31.24
N HIS A 532 -21.51 -5.66 -32.56
CA HIS A 532 -20.99 -6.76 -33.36
C HIS A 532 -20.84 -6.34 -34.82
N TYR A 533 -20.25 -7.20 -35.64
CA TYR A 533 -20.22 -7.06 -37.09
C TYR A 533 -20.65 -8.38 -37.75
N GLU A 534 -21.15 -8.28 -38.97
CA GLU A 534 -21.52 -9.44 -39.78
C GLU A 534 -20.83 -9.35 -41.14
N MET A 535 -20.32 -10.49 -41.62
CA MET A 535 -19.94 -10.66 -43.01
C MET A 535 -21.08 -11.33 -43.76
N ILE A 536 -21.59 -10.69 -44.82
CA ILE A 536 -22.76 -11.20 -45.56
C ILE A 536 -22.32 -12.00 -46.78
N GLU A 537 -21.36 -11.46 -47.54
CA GLU A 537 -20.76 -12.05 -48.74
C GLU A 537 -19.28 -11.63 -48.78
N ASP A 538 -18.48 -12.25 -49.66
CA ASP A 538 -17.04 -11.96 -49.77
C ASP A 538 -16.77 -10.45 -49.87
N GLY A 539 -16.17 -9.90 -48.81
CA GLY A 539 -15.78 -8.50 -48.74
C GLY A 539 -16.85 -7.51 -48.30
N PHE A 540 -18.11 -7.93 -48.07
CA PHE A 540 -19.17 -7.05 -47.56
C PHE A 540 -19.38 -7.24 -46.05
N ILE A 541 -19.02 -6.20 -45.29
CA ILE A 541 -19.15 -6.17 -43.83
C ILE A 541 -20.15 -5.12 -43.39
N LYS A 542 -21.10 -5.55 -42.55
CA LYS A 542 -22.02 -4.68 -41.81
C LYS A 542 -21.56 -4.53 -40.37
N PHE A 543 -21.67 -3.30 -39.89
CA PHE A 543 -21.41 -2.92 -38.52
C PHE A 543 -22.73 -2.65 -37.82
N LEU A 544 -22.97 -3.34 -36.70
CA LEU A 544 -24.28 -3.44 -36.08
C LEU A 544 -24.25 -2.92 -34.63
N TYR A 545 -25.22 -2.07 -34.30
CA TYR A 545 -25.51 -1.66 -32.93
C TYR A 545 -26.86 -2.26 -32.53
N PHE A 546 -26.79 -3.36 -31.77
CA PHE A 546 -27.88 -4.33 -31.65
C PHE A 546 -28.37 -4.71 -33.06
N ASP A 547 -29.67 -4.66 -33.33
CA ASP A 547 -30.23 -5.09 -34.61
C ASP A 547 -30.10 -4.04 -35.74
N ASN A 548 -29.49 -2.88 -35.47
CA ASN A 548 -29.44 -1.78 -36.42
C ASN A 548 -28.08 -1.70 -37.13
N CYS A 549 -28.10 -1.73 -38.47
CA CYS A 549 -26.92 -1.46 -39.28
C CYS A 549 -26.55 0.03 -39.17
N VAL A 550 -25.44 0.31 -38.48
CA VAL A 550 -24.94 1.67 -38.23
C VAL A 550 -23.84 2.08 -39.20
N GLY A 551 -23.19 1.11 -39.85
CA GLY A 551 -22.16 1.34 -40.84
C GLY A 551 -21.92 0.10 -41.70
N HIS A 552 -21.24 0.29 -42.83
CA HIS A 552 -20.89 -0.81 -43.72
C HIS A 552 -19.70 -0.48 -44.61
N ILE A 553 -19.02 -1.53 -45.07
CA ILE A 553 -17.91 -1.43 -46.01
C ILE A 553 -17.92 -2.62 -46.98
N VAL A 554 -17.65 -2.35 -48.26
CA VAL A 554 -17.40 -3.37 -49.28
C VAL A 554 -15.96 -3.21 -49.76
N CYS A 555 -15.11 -4.19 -49.49
CA CYS A 555 -13.68 -4.17 -49.82
C CYS A 555 -13.12 -5.57 -50.03
N ASP A 556 -11.94 -5.70 -50.65
CA ASP A 556 -11.33 -7.02 -50.87
C ASP A 556 -10.86 -7.69 -49.57
N GLY A 557 -10.58 -6.88 -48.54
CA GLY A 557 -10.15 -7.33 -47.23
C GLY A 557 -9.36 -6.26 -46.49
N PHE A 558 -8.73 -6.65 -45.39
CA PHE A 558 -8.09 -5.77 -44.44
C PHE A 558 -6.62 -6.10 -44.30
N ARG A 559 -5.79 -5.07 -44.32
CA ARG A 559 -4.38 -5.16 -43.97
C ARG A 559 -4.22 -4.79 -42.50
N PHE A 560 -3.77 -5.75 -41.70
CA PHE A 560 -3.34 -5.52 -40.33
C PHE A 560 -1.81 -5.32 -40.31
N LYS A 561 -1.35 -4.21 -39.75
CA LYS A 561 0.08 -3.89 -39.72
C LYS A 561 0.70 -4.38 -38.42
N ASN A 562 1.96 -4.79 -38.51
CA ASN A 562 2.75 -5.21 -37.36
C ASN A 562 2.86 -4.04 -36.35
N PHE A 563 2.34 -4.26 -35.15
CA PHE A 563 2.26 -3.27 -34.07
C PHE A 563 3.59 -3.07 -33.31
N VAL A 564 4.61 -3.89 -33.58
CA VAL A 564 5.95 -3.81 -32.97
C VAL A 564 6.82 -2.73 -33.64
N LYS A 565 6.46 -2.31 -34.88
CA LYS A 565 7.22 -1.34 -35.68
C LYS A 565 6.43 -0.07 -35.98
N GLY A 566 5.68 0.41 -34.98
CA GLY A 566 4.97 1.69 -34.97
C GLY A 566 5.89 2.85 -34.65
#